data_AF-A0A392TSF8-F1
#
_entry.id   AF-A0A392TSF8-F1
#
_cell.length_a   1.000
_cell.length_b   1.000
_cell.length_c   1.000
_cell.angle_alpha   90.00
_cell.angle_beta   90.00
_cell.angle_gamma   90.00
#
_symmetry.space_group_name_H-M   'P 1'
#
loop_
_entity.id
_entity.type
_entity.pdbx_description
1 polymer ?
#
loop_
_entity_poly.entity_id
_entity_poly.type
_entity_poly.pdbx_seq_one_letter_code
_entity_poly.pdbx_strand_id
1 'polypeptide(L)'
;EEEEDQGLNEVMEEIDRFDGNTIPTQPQQGGGSDWPYTHSEHELASLLHNLDLNSHFRLPIVYYNTQGLMYSEAMSYRQQFPPAPF
;
A
#
# COMPACT_ATOMS: atom_id res chain seq x y z
N GLU A 1 -37.15 18.34 -9.58
CA GLU A 1 -35.85 18.16 -10.26
C GLU A 1 -34.78 19.16 -9.77
N GLU A 2 -34.96 19.83 -8.62
CA GLU A 2 -33.97 20.81 -8.08
C GLU A 2 -33.26 20.33 -6.79
N GLU A 3 -33.70 19.20 -6.21
CA GLU A 3 -33.11 18.63 -4.97
C GLU A 3 -31.92 17.71 -5.25
N GLU A 4 -31.87 17.08 -6.43
CA GLU A 4 -30.73 16.25 -6.85
C GLU A 4 -29.49 17.10 -7.14
N ASP A 5 -29.68 18.31 -7.69
CA ASP A 5 -28.58 19.25 -7.98
C ASP A 5 -27.94 19.78 -6.68
N GLN A 6 -28.75 20.03 -5.64
CA GLN A 6 -28.26 20.44 -4.31
C GLN A 6 -27.45 19.33 -3.65
N GLY A 7 -27.90 18.07 -3.75
CA GLY A 7 -27.14 16.92 -3.26
C GLY A 7 -25.82 16.71 -4.01
N LEU A 8 -25.81 16.93 -5.32
CA LEU A 8 -24.57 16.85 -6.13
C LEU A 8 -23.59 17.98 -5.79
N ASN A 9 -24.09 19.19 -5.51
CA ASN A 9 -23.27 20.33 -5.10
C ASN A 9 -22.65 20.11 -3.71
N GLU A 10 -23.39 19.54 -2.75
CA GLU A 10 -22.84 19.17 -1.44
C GLU A 10 -21.76 18.08 -1.54
N VAL A 11 -21.95 17.10 -2.44
CA VAL A 11 -20.96 16.05 -2.70
C VAL A 11 -19.72 16.62 -3.38
N MET A 12 -19.86 17.56 -4.33
CA MET A 12 -18.72 18.24 -4.94
C MET A 12 -17.94 19.09 -3.93
N GLU A 13 -18.62 19.79 -3.00
CA GLU A 13 -17.95 20.49 -1.89
C GLU A 13 -17.30 19.54 -0.88
N GLU A 14 -17.84 18.33 -0.66
CA GLU A 14 -17.21 17.31 0.18
C GLU A 14 -15.94 16.72 -0.47
N ILE A 15 -15.94 16.55 -1.80
CA ILE A 15 -14.77 16.09 -2.56
C ILE A 15 -13.67 17.16 -2.57
N ASP A 16 -14.01 18.43 -2.74
CA ASP A 16 -13.04 19.53 -2.75
C ASP A 16 -12.45 19.81 -1.36
N ARG A 17 -13.18 19.45 -0.29
CA ARG A 17 -12.70 19.41 1.11
C ARG A 17 -11.73 18.27 1.39
N PHE A 18 -11.62 17.29 0.49
CA PHE A 18 -10.60 16.24 0.58
C PHE A 18 -9.25 16.82 0.16
N ASP A 19 -8.69 17.66 1.02
CA ASP A 19 -7.33 18.17 0.89
C ASP A 19 -6.41 16.94 0.72
N GLY A 20 -5.63 16.91 -0.36
CA GLY A 20 -4.80 15.76 -0.79
C GLY A 20 -3.78 15.30 0.26
N ASN A 21 -3.75 15.96 1.41
CA ASN A 21 -3.08 15.61 2.64
C ASN A 21 -3.71 14.41 3.40
N THR A 22 -4.89 13.95 3.00
CA THR A 22 -5.57 12.74 3.54
C THR A 22 -5.54 11.55 2.58
N ILE A 23 -5.05 11.73 1.35
CA ILE A 23 -4.47 10.62 0.62
C ILE A 23 -3.35 10.14 1.54
N PRO A 24 -3.35 8.89 2.05
CA PRO A 24 -2.17 8.39 2.73
C PRO A 24 -1.06 8.66 1.75
N THR A 25 -0.11 9.51 2.13
CA THR A 25 1.07 9.76 1.32
C THR A 25 1.70 8.39 1.17
N GLN A 26 1.32 7.65 0.12
CA GLN A 26 2.19 6.73 -0.54
C GLN A 26 3.42 7.59 -0.69
N PRO A 27 4.54 7.26 0.00
CA PRO A 27 5.68 8.14 0.03
C PRO A 27 5.98 8.49 -1.41
N GLN A 28 5.64 9.74 -1.80
CA GLN A 28 6.00 10.26 -3.10
C GLN A 28 7.49 10.05 -3.10
N GLN A 29 7.96 9.23 -4.03
CA GLN A 29 9.34 8.82 -4.17
C GLN A 29 10.19 10.08 -4.38
N GLY A 30 10.45 10.78 -3.28
CA GLY A 30 11.39 11.87 -3.16
C GLY A 30 12.74 11.21 -3.10
N GLY A 31 13.32 10.93 -4.26
CA GLY A 31 14.75 10.67 -4.43
C GLY A 31 15.36 9.65 -3.47
N GLY A 32 14.67 8.53 -3.21
CA GLY A 32 15.12 7.50 -2.28
C GLY A 32 16.12 6.52 -2.90
N SER A 33 17.28 7.00 -3.36
CA SER A 33 18.39 6.15 -3.81
C SER A 33 19.21 5.57 -2.64
N ASP A 34 18.59 5.22 -1.52
CA ASP A 34 19.27 4.84 -0.26
C ASP A 34 18.91 3.44 0.27
N TRP A 35 18.04 2.70 -0.42
CA TRP A 35 17.73 1.31 -0.06
C TRP A 35 18.43 0.34 -1.00
N PRO A 36 19.29 -0.57 -0.50
CA PRO A 36 20.08 -1.48 -1.33
C PRO A 36 19.27 -2.69 -1.80
N TYR A 37 18.00 -2.49 -2.15
CA TYR A 37 17.18 -3.58 -2.67
C TYR A 37 17.65 -3.95 -4.07
N THR A 38 17.81 -5.24 -4.29
CA THR A 38 18.22 -5.82 -5.58
C THR A 38 17.05 -5.99 -6.54
N HIS A 39 15.81 -5.93 -6.04
CA HIS A 39 14.57 -6.07 -6.81
C HIS A 39 13.89 -4.71 -7.01
N SER A 40 13.03 -4.62 -8.03
CA SER A 40 12.22 -3.43 -8.25
C SER A 40 11.20 -3.21 -7.14
N GLU A 41 10.81 -1.95 -6.91
CA GLU A 41 9.77 -1.63 -5.94
C GLU A 41 8.46 -2.35 -6.25
N HIS A 42 8.09 -2.44 -7.54
CA HIS A 42 6.87 -3.11 -7.98
C HIS A 42 6.85 -4.59 -7.61
N GLU A 43 7.98 -5.28 -7.77
CA GLU A 43 8.14 -6.69 -7.42
C GLU A 43 8.00 -6.91 -5.91
N LEU A 44 8.64 -6.06 -5.09
CA LEU A 44 8.52 -6.11 -3.64
C LEU A 44 7.11 -5.79 -3.18
N ALA A 45 6.48 -4.75 -3.73
CA ALA A 45 5.11 -4.36 -3.43
C ALA A 45 4.11 -5.48 -3.76
N SER A 46 4.29 -6.14 -4.91
CA SER A 46 3.44 -7.27 -5.30
C SER A 46 3.57 -8.45 -4.34
N LEU A 47 4.79 -8.78 -3.90
CA LEU A 47 5.01 -9.84 -2.92
C LEU A 47 4.40 -9.48 -1.55
N LEU A 48 4.62 -8.25 -1.08
CA LEU A 48 4.07 -7.73 0.17
C LEU A 48 2.53 -7.71 0.17
N HIS A 49 1.92 -7.30 -0.92
CA HIS A 49 0.46 -7.33 -1.07
C HIS A 49 -0.10 -8.76 -0.94
N ASN A 50 0.54 -9.72 -1.60
CA ASN A 50 0.14 -11.13 -1.47
C ASN A 50 0.32 -11.67 -0.04
N LEU A 51 1.39 -11.24 0.66
CA LEU A 51 1.61 -11.57 2.08
C LEU A 51 0.48 -11.04 2.97
N ASP A 52 -0.01 -9.83 2.72
CA ASP A 52 -1.10 -9.22 3.47
C ASP A 52 -2.41 -9.97 3.24
N LEU A 53 -2.74 -10.28 1.99
CA LEU A 53 -3.92 -11.07 1.65
C LEU A 53 -3.89 -12.44 2.32
N ASN A 54 -2.78 -13.16 2.22
CA ASN A 54 -2.66 -14.48 2.84
C ASN A 54 -2.79 -14.42 4.36
N SER A 55 -2.23 -13.39 5.00
CA SER A 55 -2.33 -13.17 6.45
C SER A 55 -3.78 -12.87 6.86
N HIS A 56 -4.45 -11.99 6.11
CA HIS A 56 -5.83 -11.59 6.36
C HIS A 56 -6.80 -12.77 6.27
N PHE A 57 -6.68 -13.58 5.22
CA PHE A 57 -7.55 -14.73 4.98
C PHE A 57 -7.09 -16.03 5.67
N ARG A 58 -6.01 -15.98 6.45
CA ARG A 58 -5.36 -17.15 7.09
C ARG A 58 -5.06 -18.27 6.10
N LEU A 59 -4.71 -17.91 4.87
CA LEU A 59 -4.35 -18.87 3.84
C LEU A 59 -2.94 -19.40 4.13
N PRO A 60 -2.69 -20.70 3.88
CA PRO A 60 -1.35 -21.24 3.99
C PRO A 60 -0.43 -20.52 3.02
N ILE A 61 0.59 -19.88 3.58
CA ILE A 61 1.61 -19.18 2.81
C ILE A 61 2.51 -20.23 2.16
N VAL A 62 2.39 -20.43 0.84
CA VAL A 62 3.30 -21.31 0.08
C VAL A 62 4.23 -20.42 -0.74
N TYR A 63 5.40 -20.10 -0.19
CA TYR A 63 6.49 -19.53 -0.98
C TYR A 63 7.44 -20.63 -1.42
N TYR A 64 7.77 -20.62 -2.71
CA TYR A 64 8.71 -21.57 -3.30
C TYR A 64 10.16 -21.32 -2.88
N ASN A 65 10.50 -20.11 -2.37
CA ASN A 65 11.86 -19.79 -1.96
C ASN A 65 11.94 -18.72 -0.85
N THR A 66 11.71 -19.12 0.40
CA THR A 66 11.88 -18.25 1.59
C THR A 66 13.36 -17.97 1.93
N GLN A 67 14.30 -18.60 1.20
CA GLN A 67 15.74 -18.35 1.34
C GLN A 67 16.25 -17.35 0.29
N GLY A 68 15.40 -16.92 -0.64
CA GLY A 68 15.75 -15.99 -1.70
C GLY A 68 15.85 -14.54 -1.21
N LEU A 69 16.68 -13.76 -1.90
CA LEU A 69 16.89 -12.34 -1.59
C LEU A 69 15.58 -11.54 -1.58
N MET A 70 14.69 -11.79 -2.56
CA MET A 70 13.38 -11.12 -2.66
C MET A 70 12.53 -11.27 -1.38
N TYR A 71 12.50 -12.48 -0.81
CA TYR A 71 11.77 -12.75 0.43
C TYR A 71 12.44 -12.04 1.62
N SER A 72 13.77 -12.10 1.73
CA SER A 72 14.48 -11.41 2.82
C SER A 72 14.34 -9.89 2.76
N GLU A 73 14.32 -9.31 1.57
CA GLU A 73 14.13 -7.87 1.36
C GLU A 73 12.71 -7.45 1.74
N ALA A 74 11.69 -8.19 1.29
CA ALA A 74 10.30 -7.95 1.66
C ALA A 74 10.07 -8.09 3.18
N MET A 75 10.67 -9.09 3.82
CA MET A 75 10.57 -9.27 5.27
C MET A 75 11.27 -8.15 6.04
N SER A 76 12.41 -7.67 5.53
CA SER A 76 13.12 -6.52 6.13
C SER A 76 12.29 -5.24 6.03
N TYR A 77 11.66 -5.00 4.87
CA TYR A 77 10.73 -3.87 4.69
C TYR A 77 9.59 -3.92 5.70
N ARG A 78 8.95 -5.09 5.86
CA ARG A 78 7.86 -5.29 6.83
C ARG A 78 8.23 -5.09 8.29
N GLN A 79 9.44 -5.47 8.69
CA GLN A 79 9.87 -5.25 10.06
C GLN A 79 9.95 -3.76 10.39
N GLN A 80 10.33 -2.95 9.42
CA GLN A 80 10.46 -1.51 9.60
C GLN A 80 9.13 -0.78 9.44
N PHE A 81 8.29 -1.26 8.52
CA PHE A 81 6.95 -0.75 8.24
C PHE A 81 5.92 -1.87 8.46
N PRO A 82 5.58 -2.18 9.73
CA PRO A 82 4.63 -3.24 10.03
C PRO A 82 3.26 -2.89 9.43
N PRO A 83 2.56 -3.87 8.83
CA PRO A 83 1.21 -3.65 8.33
C PRO A 83 0.29 -3.27 9.49
N ALA A 84 -0.70 -2.43 9.22
CA ALA A 84 -1.68 -2.04 10.21
C ALA A 84 -2.39 -3.28 10.78
N PRO A 85 -2.67 -3.32 12.09
CA PRO A 85 -3.51 -4.37 12.66
C PRO A 85 -4.89 -4.34 11.99
N PHE A 86 -5.39 -5.51 11.64
CA PHE A 86 -6.74 -5.71 11.10
C PHE A 86 -7.81 -5.58 12.19
#